data_AF-A0A804KJN7-F1
#
_entry.id   AF-A0A804KJN7-F1
#
_cell.length_a   1.000
_cell.length_b   1.000
_cell.length_c   1.000
_cell.angle_alpha   90.00
_cell.angle_beta   90.00
_cell.angle_gamma   90.00
#
_symmetry.space_group_name_H-M   'P 1'
#
loop_
_entity.id
_entity.type
_entity.pdbx_description
1 polymer ?
#
loop_
_entity_poly.entity_id
_entity_poly.type
_entity_poly.pdbx_seq_one_letter_code
_entity_poly.pdbx_strand_id
1 'polypeptide(L)'
;MTENTADASKFFRFVPEKLEDLEEHVIGFFKCLPTIPIICLSMLGSDYANLIGEMLLLPSFFPAWILLSRLLANSQPVVMLLPVNLLHEEVQLEDISDQKFSDADTGSIKHWHCPWGYTVIDCILPSYKQLLEENFLLLSNTTFAAADIQMKNASWWSQRTMLNNRLNKLLKSMEISWLGPWGCLLLGERSVPDRIEKLVHKLISVLKSEGKFEINYTLISAIIGGAKSVADAESCINQLLLYKGYFGRGACCGEERFRAFSAVAQTGLATEFIHDLIKEALAEYAEQVAREPVIIVLDSDVQMLPWENLPILRSQEVYRMPSVSSIFLTLDKSCSHHKRDSGFGTIIPAIDPLNAYYLLNPSGDLNDTQLEFEQWFRNQELEGKAGNLPDTKELIMALQNHDLFLYFGHGSGTQYIPEKEVQKLHHCAATLLMGCSSGSLLHRGCYAPQGAPLSYLFAGSPSVIANLWDVTDKDIDRFGKALLKSWLHEELVALSNSTRDGQLVQQFSCMSMDDDVALTSVKTRRKVYDGKLRNLSDGSNRGCRRNRIASFMSQARDSCKLPMLIGASPVCYGVPTVIWKKSPS
;
A
#
# COMPACT_ATOMS: atom_id res chain seq x y z
N MET A 1 -18.19 -25.35 -27.24
CA MET A 1 -18.49 -23.93 -26.98
C MET A 1 -19.65 -23.73 -25.98
N THR A 2 -19.94 -24.70 -25.10
CA THR A 2 -21.13 -24.65 -24.21
C THR A 2 -20.87 -25.08 -22.76
N GLU A 3 -19.60 -25.14 -22.31
CA GLU A 3 -19.28 -25.48 -20.90
C GLU A 3 -18.66 -24.32 -20.09
N ASN A 4 -18.18 -23.25 -20.72
CA ASN A 4 -17.55 -22.11 -20.00
C ASN A 4 -18.50 -20.96 -19.61
N THR A 5 -19.77 -21.00 -20.03
CA THR A 5 -20.72 -19.91 -19.74
C THR A 5 -21.39 -20.02 -18.37
N ALA A 6 -21.37 -21.20 -17.73
CA ALA A 6 -22.02 -21.43 -16.44
C ALA A 6 -21.20 -20.94 -15.23
N ASP A 7 -19.87 -20.82 -15.33
CA ASP A 7 -19.04 -20.29 -14.24
C ASP A 7 -18.92 -18.76 -14.28
N ALA A 8 -18.95 -18.15 -15.47
CA ALA A 8 -18.90 -16.69 -15.61
C ALA A 8 -20.13 -16.01 -14.97
N SER A 9 -21.31 -16.64 -14.99
CA SER A 9 -22.54 -16.11 -14.39
C SER A 9 -22.50 -16.03 -12.86
N LYS A 10 -21.55 -16.68 -12.17
CA LYS A 10 -21.38 -16.53 -10.72
C LYS A 10 -20.79 -15.17 -10.32
N PHE A 11 -20.08 -14.51 -11.22
CA PHE A 11 -19.38 -13.25 -10.93
C PHE A 11 -20.12 -12.00 -11.42
N PHE A 12 -21.11 -12.16 -12.30
CA PHE A 12 -22.00 -11.08 -12.69
C PHE A 12 -23.08 -10.89 -11.62
N ARG A 13 -23.03 -9.75 -10.93
CA ARG A 13 -24.02 -9.36 -9.92
C ARG A 13 -25.32 -8.95 -10.62
N PHE A 14 -26.13 -9.92 -11.00
CA PHE A 14 -27.52 -9.64 -11.32
C PHE A 14 -28.25 -9.42 -10.00
N VAL A 15 -28.71 -8.19 -9.78
CA VAL A 15 -29.63 -7.89 -8.68
C VAL A 15 -30.84 -8.81 -8.86
N PRO A 16 -31.26 -9.54 -7.81
CA PRO A 16 -32.44 -10.39 -7.91
C PRO A 16 -33.66 -9.58 -8.39
N GLU A 17 -34.49 -10.18 -9.25
CA GLU A 17 -35.70 -9.50 -9.75
C GLU A 17 -36.72 -9.23 -8.64
N LYS A 18 -36.68 -10.03 -7.56
CA LYS A 18 -37.55 -9.88 -6.40
C LYS A 18 -36.79 -9.31 -5.23
N LEU A 19 -37.41 -8.37 -4.53
CA LEU A 19 -36.87 -7.77 -3.30
C LEU A 19 -36.68 -8.82 -2.18
N GLU A 20 -37.54 -9.85 -2.16
CA GLU A 20 -37.49 -10.97 -1.21
C GLU A 20 -36.16 -11.75 -1.30
N ASP A 21 -35.57 -11.83 -2.48
CA ASP A 21 -34.33 -12.55 -2.74
C ASP A 21 -33.08 -11.68 -2.49
N LEU A 22 -33.26 -10.37 -2.29
CA LEU A 22 -32.15 -9.41 -2.12
C LEU A 22 -31.36 -9.67 -0.84
N GLU A 23 -32.04 -9.99 0.26
CA GLU A 23 -31.39 -10.28 1.53
C GLU A 23 -30.50 -11.52 1.44
N GLU A 24 -31.03 -12.63 0.91
CA GLU A 24 -30.26 -13.86 0.69
C GLU A 24 -29.09 -13.63 -0.27
N HIS A 25 -29.29 -12.85 -1.33
CA HIS A 25 -28.24 -12.48 -2.28
C HIS A 25 -27.10 -11.69 -1.60
N VAL A 26 -27.45 -10.69 -0.78
CA VAL A 26 -26.46 -9.89 -0.02
C VAL A 26 -25.73 -10.75 1.01
N ILE A 27 -26.44 -11.60 1.74
CA ILE A 27 -25.82 -12.55 2.70
C ILE A 27 -24.87 -13.51 1.96
N GLY A 28 -25.30 -14.03 0.80
CA GLY A 28 -24.47 -14.89 -0.06
C GLY A 28 -23.18 -14.19 -0.48
N PHE A 29 -23.27 -12.91 -0.91
CA PHE A 29 -22.11 -12.11 -1.25
C PHE A 29 -21.09 -12.01 -0.10
N PHE A 30 -21.54 -11.67 1.12
CA PHE A 30 -20.64 -11.56 2.28
C PHE A 30 -20.04 -12.90 2.72
N LYS A 31 -20.78 -14.01 2.58
CA LYS A 31 -20.28 -15.37 2.85
C LYS A 31 -19.20 -15.81 1.86
N CYS A 32 -19.24 -15.31 0.63
CA CYS A 32 -18.26 -15.64 -0.39
C CYS A 32 -16.95 -14.87 -0.26
N LEU A 33 -16.92 -13.75 0.49
CA LEU A 33 -15.71 -12.93 0.65
C LEU A 33 -14.50 -13.76 1.10
N PRO A 34 -13.29 -13.38 0.68
CA PRO A 34 -12.08 -14.00 1.20
C PRO A 34 -11.91 -13.67 2.69
N THR A 35 -11.15 -14.50 3.38
CA THR A 35 -10.76 -14.28 4.79
C THR A 35 -9.82 -13.09 4.98
N ILE A 36 -9.34 -12.48 3.90
CA ILE A 36 -8.51 -11.27 3.91
C ILE A 36 -9.41 -10.03 4.04
N PRO A 37 -9.12 -9.09 4.95
CA PRO A 37 -9.87 -7.84 5.05
C PRO A 37 -9.83 -7.02 3.76
N ILE A 38 -11.01 -6.60 3.30
CA ILE A 38 -11.19 -5.73 2.14
C ILE A 38 -11.68 -4.37 2.62
N ILE A 39 -11.02 -3.29 2.20
CA ILE A 39 -11.36 -1.92 2.58
C ILE A 39 -11.68 -1.13 1.32
N CYS A 40 -12.94 -0.76 1.15
CA CYS A 40 -13.37 0.12 0.07
C CYS A 40 -13.30 1.57 0.53
N LEU A 41 -12.67 2.45 -0.26
CA LEU A 41 -12.57 3.89 0.01
C LEU A 41 -13.09 4.67 -1.20
N SER A 42 -14.14 5.45 -0.96
CA SER A 42 -14.69 6.42 -1.90
C SER A 42 -14.67 7.82 -1.31
N MET A 43 -14.52 8.83 -2.17
CA MET A 43 -14.55 10.24 -1.79
C MET A 43 -15.78 10.91 -2.39
N LEU A 44 -16.70 11.32 -1.53
CA LEU A 44 -17.96 11.95 -1.89
C LEU A 44 -17.81 13.47 -1.81
N GLY A 45 -17.48 14.10 -2.95
CA GLY A 45 -17.36 15.55 -3.10
C GLY A 45 -18.59 16.20 -3.72
N SER A 46 -18.54 17.54 -3.84
CA SER A 46 -19.48 18.35 -4.63
C SER A 46 -20.96 18.09 -4.24
N ASP A 47 -21.82 17.74 -5.20
CA ASP A 47 -23.26 17.53 -5.00
C ASP A 47 -23.57 16.51 -3.89
N TYR A 48 -22.74 15.45 -3.76
CA TYR A 48 -22.91 14.47 -2.68
C TYR A 48 -22.63 15.08 -1.31
N ALA A 49 -21.60 15.93 -1.20
CA ALA A 49 -21.26 16.58 0.06
C ALA A 49 -22.38 17.55 0.50
N ASN A 50 -23.01 18.24 -0.46
CA ASN A 50 -24.17 19.10 -0.20
C ASN A 50 -25.39 18.30 0.25
N LEU A 51 -25.73 17.23 -0.48
CA LEU A 51 -26.85 16.35 -0.14
C LEU A 51 -26.69 15.73 1.26
N ILE A 52 -25.49 15.23 1.57
CA ILE A 52 -25.15 14.70 2.88
C ILE A 52 -25.27 15.80 3.94
N GLY A 53 -24.73 17.01 3.69
CA GLY A 53 -24.86 18.14 4.60
C GLY A 53 -26.32 18.47 4.95
N GLU A 54 -27.17 18.57 3.93
CA GLU A 54 -28.61 18.83 4.09
C GLU A 54 -29.31 17.72 4.88
N MET A 55 -29.09 16.45 4.52
CA MET A 55 -29.73 15.31 5.20
C MET A 55 -29.30 15.17 6.66
N LEU A 56 -28.04 15.51 6.97
CA LEU A 56 -27.49 15.42 8.33
C LEU A 56 -27.81 16.65 9.20
N LEU A 57 -28.50 17.66 8.63
CA LEU A 57 -28.80 18.95 9.26
C LEU A 57 -27.54 19.66 9.75
N LEU A 58 -26.44 19.51 9.01
CA LEU A 58 -25.19 20.22 9.24
C LEU A 58 -25.07 21.29 8.15
N PRO A 59 -24.90 22.58 8.46
CA PRO A 59 -24.43 23.53 7.46
C PRO A 59 -23.16 22.94 6.82
N SER A 60 -23.03 22.98 5.49
CA SER A 60 -21.99 22.29 4.71
C SER A 60 -20.57 22.78 5.03
N PHE A 61 -20.03 22.44 6.20
CA PHE A 61 -18.69 22.84 6.64
C PHE A 61 -17.59 22.02 5.97
N PHE A 62 -17.90 20.83 5.48
CA PHE A 62 -16.92 19.90 4.92
C PHE A 62 -17.04 19.83 3.40
N PRO A 63 -15.97 20.09 2.63
CA PRO A 63 -15.98 20.03 1.17
C PRO A 63 -16.15 18.63 0.59
N ALA A 64 -15.88 17.57 1.38
CA ALA A 64 -16.02 16.18 0.96
C ALA A 64 -16.24 15.25 2.17
N TRP A 65 -16.57 13.99 1.87
CA TRP A 65 -16.70 12.90 2.85
C TRP A 65 -16.01 11.63 2.34
N ILE A 66 -15.32 10.89 3.21
CA ILE A 66 -14.82 9.54 2.91
C ILE A 66 -15.91 8.54 3.30
N LEU A 67 -16.34 7.73 2.33
CA LEU A 67 -17.10 6.52 2.58
C LEU A 67 -16.13 5.34 2.69
N LEU A 68 -15.94 4.85 3.92
CA LEU A 68 -15.09 3.70 4.24
C LEU A 68 -15.97 2.48 4.50
N SER A 69 -15.77 1.41 3.74
CA SER A 69 -16.42 0.12 3.99
C SER A 69 -15.37 -0.96 4.24
N ARG A 70 -15.35 -1.53 5.44
CA ARG A 70 -14.51 -2.68 5.79
C ARG A 70 -15.35 -3.95 5.71
N LEU A 71 -14.93 -4.86 4.84
CA LEU A 71 -15.60 -6.12 4.54
C LEU A 71 -14.68 -7.28 4.92
N LEU A 72 -15.25 -8.29 5.57
CA LEU A 72 -14.54 -9.49 5.99
C LEU A 72 -15.49 -10.68 5.92
N ALA A 73 -14.98 -11.85 5.49
CA ALA A 73 -15.76 -13.08 5.44
C ALA A 73 -16.41 -13.40 6.80
N ASN A 74 -17.65 -13.89 6.76
CA ASN A 74 -18.40 -14.34 7.94
C ASN A 74 -18.55 -13.29 9.07
N SER A 75 -18.36 -12.00 8.75
CA SER A 75 -18.44 -10.88 9.68
C SER A 75 -19.44 -9.84 9.20
N GLN A 76 -20.03 -9.08 10.12
CA GLN A 76 -20.86 -7.94 9.75
C GLN A 76 -19.99 -6.84 9.11
N PRO A 77 -20.40 -6.25 7.97
CA PRO A 77 -19.65 -5.16 7.36
C PRO A 77 -19.64 -3.93 8.28
N VAL A 78 -18.54 -3.19 8.24
CA VAL A 78 -18.41 -1.90 8.93
C VAL A 78 -18.41 -0.81 7.88
N VAL A 79 -19.37 0.10 7.95
CA VAL A 79 -19.49 1.24 7.03
C VAL A 79 -19.42 2.53 7.83
N MET A 80 -18.52 3.42 7.44
CA MET A 80 -18.23 4.69 8.10
C MET A 80 -18.26 5.83 7.08
N LEU A 81 -18.88 6.94 7.46
CA LEU A 81 -18.84 8.19 6.71
C LEU A 81 -18.04 9.23 7.51
N LEU A 82 -16.86 9.58 7.01
CA LEU A 82 -15.91 10.46 7.70
C LEU A 82 -15.86 11.83 7.01
N PRO A 83 -16.02 12.95 7.74
CA PRO A 83 -15.93 14.28 7.16
C PRO A 83 -14.49 14.60 6.75
N VAL A 84 -14.32 15.29 5.63
CA VAL A 84 -13.00 15.62 5.08
C VAL A 84 -12.82 17.13 5.03
N ASN A 85 -11.77 17.62 5.69
CA ASN A 85 -11.40 19.03 5.66
C ASN A 85 -10.47 19.34 4.48
N LEU A 86 -10.58 20.58 3.99
CA LEU A 86 -9.60 21.17 3.11
C LEU A 86 -8.25 21.29 3.83
N LEU A 87 -7.20 20.76 3.20
CA LEU A 87 -5.83 20.87 3.69
C LEU A 87 -5.08 21.91 2.84
N HIS A 88 -4.82 23.07 3.44
CA HIS A 88 -3.90 24.06 2.88
C HIS A 88 -2.48 23.76 3.38
N GLU A 89 -1.50 23.76 2.48
CA GLU A 89 -0.11 23.98 2.91
C GLU A 89 0.02 25.46 3.30
N GLU A 90 0.45 25.74 4.54
CA GLU A 90 1.04 27.03 4.85
C GLU A 90 2.29 27.16 3.99
N VAL A 91 2.17 27.87 2.87
CA VAL A 91 3.34 28.29 2.09
C VAL A 91 4.12 29.22 3.00
N GLN A 92 5.19 28.72 3.61
CA GLN A 92 6.18 29.57 4.25
C GLN A 92 6.76 30.45 3.14
N LEU A 93 6.29 31.70 3.09
CA LEU A 93 6.69 32.75 2.15
C LEU A 93 8.18 33.16 2.29
N GLU A 94 8.96 32.51 3.16
CA GLU A 94 10.33 32.91 3.44
C GLU A 94 11.37 32.36 2.46
N ASP A 95 11.04 31.36 1.62
CA ASP A 95 11.99 30.78 0.64
C ASP A 95 11.64 31.08 -0.84
N ILE A 96 10.64 31.92 -1.12
CA ILE A 96 10.36 32.42 -2.48
C ILE A 96 10.83 33.88 -2.59
N SER A 97 12.12 34.13 -2.31
CA SER A 97 12.78 35.34 -2.80
C SER A 97 13.65 34.97 -4.00
N ASP A 98 13.29 35.56 -5.14
CA ASP A 98 14.16 35.78 -6.31
C ASP A 98 14.64 34.60 -7.15
N GLN A 99 13.73 33.71 -7.56
CA GLN A 99 13.85 33.06 -8.87
C GLN A 99 12.54 33.15 -9.65
N LYS A 100 12.24 34.36 -10.13
CA LYS A 100 11.51 34.47 -11.40
C LYS A 100 12.37 33.78 -12.45
N PHE A 101 11.94 32.61 -12.91
CA PHE A 101 12.45 32.02 -14.15
C PHE A 101 12.34 33.11 -15.22
N SER A 102 13.47 33.67 -15.63
CA SER A 102 13.52 34.60 -16.74
C SER A 102 13.09 33.84 -17.98
N ASP A 103 11.98 34.27 -18.58
CA ASP A 103 11.53 33.89 -19.91
C ASP A 103 12.61 34.20 -20.94
N ALA A 104 13.48 33.23 -21.20
CA ALA A 104 14.43 33.23 -22.30
C ALA A 104 14.91 31.81 -22.58
N ASP A 105 14.03 30.96 -23.10
CA ASP A 105 14.34 30.15 -24.29
C ASP A 105 13.06 29.46 -24.80
N THR A 106 12.72 29.71 -26.06
CA THR A 106 11.58 29.11 -26.76
C THR A 106 11.95 27.68 -27.19
N GLY A 107 12.10 26.78 -26.21
CA GLY A 107 12.07 25.34 -26.39
C GLY A 107 10.75 24.81 -25.84
N SER A 108 10.08 23.91 -26.57
CA SER A 108 8.81 23.25 -26.17
C SER A 108 8.77 22.95 -24.68
N ILE A 109 8.06 23.76 -23.89
CA ILE A 109 7.88 23.53 -22.45
C ILE A 109 7.18 22.17 -22.31
N LYS A 110 7.86 21.18 -21.74
CA LYS A 110 7.25 19.89 -21.45
C LYS A 110 6.18 20.12 -20.38
N HIS A 111 4.91 20.05 -20.79
CA HIS A 111 3.79 20.13 -19.86
C HIS A 111 3.57 18.78 -19.19
N TRP A 112 3.40 18.78 -17.87
CA TRP A 112 3.00 17.57 -17.17
C TRP A 112 1.52 17.30 -17.44
N HIS A 113 1.23 16.10 -17.97
CA HIS A 113 -0.14 15.66 -18.19
C HIS A 113 -0.64 14.90 -16.96
N CYS A 114 -1.46 15.56 -16.15
CA CYS A 114 -2.08 14.98 -14.96
C CYS A 114 -2.86 13.69 -15.31
N PRO A 115 -2.50 12.51 -14.76
CA PRO A 115 -3.14 11.24 -15.08
C PRO A 115 -4.63 11.17 -14.72
N TRP A 116 -5.09 11.97 -13.76
CA TRP A 116 -6.50 11.97 -13.35
C TRP A 116 -7.29 13.19 -13.81
N GLY A 117 -6.66 14.12 -14.54
CA GLY A 117 -7.29 15.37 -14.95
C GLY A 117 -7.66 16.24 -13.74
N TYR A 118 -8.93 16.19 -13.35
CA TYR A 118 -9.52 16.89 -12.21
C TYR A 118 -10.46 15.97 -11.44
N THR A 119 -10.31 15.96 -10.12
CA THR A 119 -11.09 15.15 -9.17
C THR A 119 -11.39 15.99 -7.93
N VAL A 120 -12.22 15.46 -7.03
CA VAL A 120 -12.47 16.09 -5.71
C VAL A 120 -11.17 16.33 -4.92
N ILE A 121 -10.14 15.50 -5.11
CA ILE A 121 -8.83 15.67 -4.45
C ILE A 121 -8.19 17.01 -4.81
N ASP A 122 -8.37 17.49 -6.04
CA ASP A 122 -7.83 18.79 -6.46
C ASP A 122 -8.52 19.96 -5.75
N CYS A 123 -9.75 19.77 -5.24
CA CYS A 123 -10.43 20.74 -4.39
C CYS A 123 -9.90 20.71 -2.95
N ILE A 124 -9.79 19.52 -2.36
CA ILE A 124 -9.53 19.35 -0.92
C ILE A 124 -8.05 19.24 -0.54
N LEU A 125 -7.20 18.98 -1.52
CA LEU A 125 -5.75 18.79 -1.37
C LEU A 125 -4.99 19.29 -2.63
N PRO A 126 -5.13 20.57 -3.00
CA PRO A 126 -4.57 21.10 -4.25
C PRO A 126 -3.04 20.99 -4.32
N SER A 127 -2.36 21.04 -3.17
CA SER A 127 -0.89 20.95 -3.08
C SER A 127 -0.34 19.60 -3.56
N TYR A 128 -1.13 18.52 -3.54
CA TYR A 128 -0.66 17.21 -3.99
C TYR A 128 -0.37 17.18 -5.49
N LYS A 129 -1.29 17.72 -6.31
CA LYS A 129 -1.12 17.81 -7.76
C LYS A 129 0.08 18.71 -8.12
N GLN A 130 0.20 19.85 -7.45
CA GLN A 130 1.33 20.77 -7.62
C GLN A 130 2.67 20.08 -7.27
N LEU A 131 2.73 19.33 -6.18
CA LEU A 131 3.93 18.60 -5.76
C LEU A 131 4.42 17.61 -6.83
N LEU A 132 3.49 16.89 -7.46
CA LEU A 132 3.83 15.93 -8.52
C LEU A 132 4.22 16.61 -9.82
N GLU A 133 3.58 17.73 -10.17
CA GLU A 133 3.99 18.57 -11.29
C GLU A 133 5.41 19.11 -11.10
N GLU A 134 5.72 19.64 -9.91
CA GLU A 134 7.07 20.09 -9.55
C GLU A 134 8.10 18.95 -9.65
N ASN A 135 7.77 17.75 -9.16
CA ASN A 135 8.64 16.57 -9.30
C ASN A 135 8.90 16.22 -10.76
N PHE A 136 7.87 16.24 -11.62
CA PHE A 136 8.01 15.95 -13.04
C PHE A 136 8.90 16.96 -13.76
N LEU A 137 8.70 18.26 -13.48
CA LEU A 137 9.51 19.32 -14.09
C LEU A 137 10.99 19.22 -13.67
N LEU A 138 11.26 18.89 -12.39
CA LEU A 138 12.62 18.65 -11.90
C LEU A 138 13.30 17.43 -12.52
N LEU A 139 12.54 16.45 -13.00
CA LEU A 139 13.07 15.29 -13.74
C LEU A 139 13.24 15.57 -15.23
N SER A 140 12.35 16.39 -15.80
CA SER A 140 12.37 16.72 -17.23
C SER A 140 13.47 17.71 -17.62
N ASN A 141 13.86 18.58 -16.69
CA ASN A 141 14.82 19.67 -16.92
C ASN A 141 16.29 19.29 -16.65
N THR A 142 16.62 18.01 -16.44
CA THR A 142 17.98 17.56 -16.07
C THR A 142 18.95 17.39 -17.24
N THR A 143 18.71 18.01 -18.40
CA THR A 143 19.71 18.04 -19.49
C THR A 143 20.79 19.08 -19.16
N PHE A 144 21.92 18.66 -18.58
CA PHE A 144 22.93 19.57 -18.05
C PHE A 144 24.14 19.78 -19.00
N ALA A 145 24.54 21.04 -19.18
CA ALA A 145 25.86 21.42 -19.72
C ALA A 145 26.96 21.34 -18.63
N ALA A 146 28.20 21.06 -19.04
CA ALA A 146 29.27 20.56 -18.18
C ALA A 146 29.83 21.52 -17.09
N ALA A 147 29.57 22.83 -17.17
CA ALA A 147 30.29 23.82 -16.36
C ALA A 147 29.75 24.06 -14.94
N ASP A 148 28.50 23.68 -14.63
CA ASP A 148 27.82 24.05 -13.37
C ASP A 148 27.35 22.85 -12.52
N ILE A 149 27.87 21.66 -12.81
CA ILE A 149 27.32 20.38 -12.32
C ILE A 149 27.23 20.32 -10.79
N GLN A 150 28.22 20.79 -10.03
CA GLN A 150 28.22 20.64 -8.57
C GLN A 150 27.19 21.53 -7.85
N MET A 151 27.14 22.84 -8.15
CA MET A 151 26.18 23.76 -7.53
C MET A 151 24.75 23.43 -7.97
N LYS A 152 24.53 23.08 -9.24
CA LYS A 152 23.21 22.70 -9.75
C LYS A 152 22.74 21.35 -9.20
N ASN A 153 23.65 20.40 -8.97
CA ASN A 153 23.32 19.14 -8.29
C ASN A 153 22.91 19.37 -6.82
N ALA A 154 23.60 20.25 -6.09
CA ALA A 154 23.23 20.56 -4.71
C ALA A 154 21.82 21.21 -4.63
N SER A 155 21.53 22.15 -5.53
CA SER A 155 20.20 22.78 -5.64
C SER A 155 19.11 21.75 -5.98
N TRP A 156 19.34 20.89 -6.97
CA TRP A 156 18.41 19.84 -7.38
C TRP A 156 18.10 18.86 -6.23
N TRP A 157 19.12 18.43 -5.48
CA TRP A 157 18.92 17.58 -4.31
C TRP A 157 18.18 18.29 -3.18
N SER A 158 18.44 19.58 -2.97
CA SER A 158 17.73 20.40 -1.99
C SER A 158 16.24 20.48 -2.33
N GLN A 159 15.90 20.82 -3.57
CA GLN A 159 14.51 20.91 -4.05
C GLN A 159 13.77 19.57 -3.94
N ARG A 160 14.38 18.45 -4.33
CA ARG A 160 13.75 17.13 -4.18
C ARG A 160 13.61 16.69 -2.72
N THR A 161 14.55 17.07 -1.86
CA THR A 161 14.44 16.83 -0.41
C THR A 161 13.29 17.64 0.18
N MET A 162 13.09 18.88 -0.28
CA MET A 162 11.94 19.70 0.08
C MET A 162 10.63 19.03 -0.35
N LEU A 163 10.50 18.57 -1.60
CA LEU A 163 9.31 17.85 -2.08
C LEU A 163 9.04 16.57 -1.27
N ASN A 164 10.09 15.79 -0.95
CA ASN A 164 9.98 14.61 -0.10
C ASN A 164 9.41 14.96 1.29
N ASN A 165 9.88 16.05 1.89
CA ASN A 165 9.41 16.51 3.19
C ASN A 165 7.98 17.07 3.13
N ARG A 166 7.63 17.78 2.05
CA ARG A 166 6.26 18.26 1.79
C ARG A 166 5.28 17.08 1.70
N LEU A 167 5.60 16.05 0.90
CA LEU A 167 4.79 14.84 0.80
C LEU A 167 4.63 14.13 2.15
N ASN A 168 5.71 14.06 2.95
CA ASN A 168 5.65 13.48 4.30
C ASN A 168 4.68 14.23 5.22
N LYS A 169 4.76 15.57 5.24
CA LYS A 169 3.87 16.42 6.04
C LYS A 169 2.43 16.27 5.58
N LEU A 170 2.21 16.30 4.26
CA LEU A 170 0.91 16.16 3.63
C LEU A 170 0.24 14.83 4.00
N LEU A 171 0.93 13.69 3.92
CA LEU A 171 0.36 12.39 4.29
C LEU A 171 0.07 12.27 5.80
N LYS A 172 0.88 12.90 6.65
CA LYS A 172 0.60 13.00 8.10
C LYS A 172 -0.65 13.83 8.36
N SER A 173 -0.78 14.98 7.70
CA SER A 173 -1.96 15.83 7.80
C SER A 173 -3.21 15.12 7.28
N MET A 174 -3.12 14.39 6.17
CA MET A 174 -4.22 13.55 5.68
C MET A 174 -4.66 12.52 6.72
N GLU A 175 -3.72 11.76 7.32
CA GLU A 175 -4.07 10.78 8.36
C GLU A 175 -4.75 11.45 9.56
N ILE A 176 -4.16 12.52 10.10
CA ILE A 176 -4.68 13.19 11.30
C ILE A 176 -6.02 13.87 11.04
N SER A 177 -6.14 14.59 9.92
CA SER A 177 -7.28 15.45 9.63
C SER A 177 -8.43 14.77 8.90
N TRP A 178 -8.22 13.65 8.21
CA TRP A 178 -9.30 12.94 7.50
C TRP A 178 -9.73 11.66 8.21
N LEU A 179 -8.77 10.93 8.82
CA LEU A 179 -9.06 9.67 9.49
C LEU A 179 -9.06 9.82 11.01
N GLY A 180 -8.11 10.59 11.54
CA GLY A 180 -7.89 10.71 12.98
C GLY A 180 -7.75 9.34 13.65
N PRO A 181 -8.48 9.07 14.75
CA PRO A 181 -8.37 7.79 15.46
C PRO A 181 -8.95 6.61 14.66
N TRP A 182 -9.81 6.88 13.66
CA TRP A 182 -10.43 5.84 12.81
C TRP A 182 -9.47 5.20 11.81
N GLY A 183 -8.23 5.70 11.69
CA GLY A 183 -7.20 5.07 10.84
C GLY A 183 -6.96 3.59 11.20
N CYS A 184 -7.26 3.18 12.43
CA CYS A 184 -7.20 1.77 12.86
C CYS A 184 -8.04 0.83 11.98
N LEU A 185 -9.14 1.32 11.39
CA LEU A 185 -10.02 0.54 10.52
C LEU A 185 -9.38 0.16 9.18
N LEU A 186 -8.25 0.79 8.82
CA LEU A 186 -7.51 0.47 7.60
C LEU A 186 -6.54 -0.72 7.77
N LEU A 187 -6.36 -1.22 8.99
CA LEU A 187 -5.35 -2.23 9.30
C LEU A 187 -5.86 -3.66 9.12
N GLY A 188 -4.94 -4.59 8.86
CA GLY A 188 -5.25 -6.02 8.81
C GLY A 188 -5.57 -6.60 10.19
N GLU A 189 -6.25 -7.74 10.17
CA GLU A 189 -6.56 -8.50 11.39
C GLU A 189 -5.27 -9.00 12.06
N ARG A 190 -5.35 -9.15 13.38
CA ARG A 190 -4.33 -9.85 14.18
C ARG A 190 -4.93 -11.17 14.62
N SER A 191 -4.09 -12.18 14.87
CA SER A 191 -4.59 -13.39 15.55
C SER A 191 -5.14 -12.97 16.91
N VAL A 192 -6.43 -13.19 17.12
CA VAL A 192 -7.14 -12.82 18.34
C VAL A 192 -7.02 -14.00 19.32
N PRO A 193 -6.27 -13.89 20.44
CA PRO A 193 -6.33 -14.88 21.51
C PRO A 193 -7.75 -14.90 22.09
N ASP A 194 -8.24 -16.07 22.52
CA ASP A 194 -9.56 -16.24 23.15
C ASP A 194 -9.85 -15.21 24.27
N ARG A 195 -8.80 -14.75 24.95
CA ARG A 195 -8.91 -13.74 26.00
C ARG A 195 -9.33 -12.37 25.44
N ILE A 196 -8.81 -11.96 24.29
CA ILE A 196 -9.18 -10.69 23.65
C ILE A 196 -10.61 -10.73 23.17
N GLU A 197 -11.06 -11.85 22.60
CA GLU A 197 -12.47 -12.04 22.22
C GLU A 197 -13.40 -11.86 23.44
N LYS A 198 -13.05 -12.46 24.59
CA LYS A 198 -13.79 -12.27 25.85
C LYS A 198 -13.78 -10.80 26.31
N LEU A 199 -12.65 -10.11 26.21
CA LEU A 199 -12.55 -8.69 26.58
C LEU A 199 -13.39 -7.80 25.66
N VAL A 200 -13.37 -8.06 24.35
CA VAL A 200 -14.19 -7.34 23.37
C VAL A 200 -15.67 -7.59 23.63
N HIS A 201 -16.10 -8.83 23.91
CA HIS A 201 -17.48 -9.12 24.28
C HIS A 201 -17.90 -8.41 25.57
N LYS A 202 -17.03 -8.38 26.59
CA LYS A 202 -17.29 -7.66 27.84
C LYS A 202 -17.41 -6.16 27.59
N LEU A 203 -16.52 -5.58 26.78
CA LEU A 203 -16.58 -4.18 26.38
C LEU A 203 -17.89 -3.87 25.64
N ILE A 204 -18.29 -4.69 24.67
CA ILE A 204 -19.57 -4.54 23.96
C ILE A 204 -20.75 -4.59 24.93
N SER A 205 -20.73 -5.48 25.93
CA SER A 205 -21.82 -5.57 26.92
C SER A 205 -21.99 -4.27 27.73
N VAL A 206 -20.87 -3.65 28.13
CA VAL A 206 -20.84 -2.36 28.85
C VAL A 206 -21.31 -1.23 27.93
N LEU A 207 -20.81 -1.19 26.69
CA LEU A 207 -21.20 -0.16 25.75
C LEU A 207 -22.68 -0.27 25.37
N LYS A 208 -23.25 -1.48 25.29
CA LYS A 208 -24.69 -1.69 25.07
C LYS A 208 -25.54 -1.17 26.23
N SER A 209 -25.08 -1.33 27.49
CA SER A 209 -25.81 -0.79 28.64
C SER A 209 -25.80 0.73 28.68
N GLU A 210 -24.71 1.37 28.25
CA GLU A 210 -24.58 2.84 28.20
C GLU A 210 -25.31 3.45 26.99
N GLY A 211 -25.11 2.88 25.80
CA GLY A 211 -25.53 3.47 24.53
C GLY A 211 -26.98 3.23 24.14
N LYS A 212 -27.60 2.11 24.59
CA LYS A 212 -28.92 1.65 24.12
C LYS A 212 -29.03 1.53 22.58
N PHE A 213 -27.95 1.16 21.90
CA PHE A 213 -27.92 0.86 20.46
C PHE A 213 -27.15 -0.44 20.19
N GLU A 214 -27.32 -0.99 18.99
CA GLU A 214 -26.60 -2.20 18.57
C GLU A 214 -25.14 -1.89 18.23
N ILE A 215 -24.22 -2.68 18.78
CA ILE A 215 -22.78 -2.48 18.59
C ILE A 215 -22.23 -3.64 17.78
N ASN A 216 -21.67 -3.30 16.62
CA ASN A 216 -21.02 -4.24 15.73
C ASN A 216 -19.72 -4.76 16.36
N TYR A 217 -19.61 -6.08 16.52
CA TYR A 217 -18.42 -6.74 17.08
C TYR A 217 -17.17 -6.48 16.23
N THR A 218 -17.28 -6.59 14.91
CA THR A 218 -16.19 -6.38 13.95
C THR A 218 -15.62 -4.97 14.05
N LEU A 219 -16.47 -3.96 14.32
CA LEU A 219 -16.01 -2.59 14.55
C LEU A 219 -15.15 -2.48 15.82
N ILE A 220 -15.63 -3.00 16.95
CA ILE A 220 -14.87 -2.93 18.22
C ILE A 220 -13.58 -3.76 18.12
N SER A 221 -13.65 -4.95 17.51
CA SER A 221 -12.47 -5.78 17.26
C SER A 221 -11.43 -5.05 16.42
N ALA A 222 -11.84 -4.36 15.35
CA ALA A 222 -10.93 -3.57 14.51
C ALA A 222 -10.32 -2.38 15.26
N ILE A 223 -11.09 -1.69 16.11
CA ILE A 223 -10.58 -0.58 16.95
C ILE A 223 -9.51 -1.11 17.91
N ILE A 224 -9.82 -2.13 18.70
CA ILE A 224 -8.89 -2.67 19.71
C ILE A 224 -7.67 -3.32 19.04
N GLY A 225 -7.88 -4.05 17.95
CA GLY A 225 -6.80 -4.67 17.18
C GLY A 225 -5.92 -3.66 16.45
N GLY A 226 -6.43 -2.46 16.12
CA GLY A 226 -5.77 -1.45 15.28
C GLY A 226 -5.24 -0.21 16.01
N ALA A 227 -5.72 0.10 17.21
CA ALA A 227 -5.34 1.32 17.93
C ALA A 227 -3.85 1.34 18.30
N LYS A 228 -3.23 2.53 18.18
CA LYS A 228 -1.81 2.76 18.53
C LYS A 228 -1.63 2.99 20.03
N SER A 229 -2.66 3.51 20.70
CA SER A 229 -2.66 3.82 22.12
C SER A 229 -4.05 3.60 22.73
N VAL A 230 -4.12 3.54 24.06
CA VAL A 230 -5.40 3.52 24.81
C VAL A 230 -6.25 4.74 24.45
N ALA A 231 -5.62 5.92 24.38
CA ALA A 231 -6.30 7.17 24.05
C ALA A 231 -6.95 7.16 22.65
N ASP A 232 -6.30 6.53 21.65
CA ASP A 232 -6.88 6.42 20.31
C ASP A 232 -8.12 5.50 20.29
N ALA A 233 -8.05 4.37 20.99
CA ALA A 233 -9.18 3.45 21.12
C ALA A 233 -10.35 4.10 21.89
N GLU A 234 -10.06 4.79 22.99
CA GLU A 234 -11.04 5.56 23.75
C GLU A 234 -11.67 6.66 22.90
N SER A 235 -10.88 7.36 22.07
CA SER A 235 -11.40 8.39 21.17
C SER A 235 -12.41 7.81 20.18
N CYS A 236 -12.13 6.64 19.58
CA CYS A 236 -13.08 5.94 18.72
C CYS A 236 -14.36 5.55 19.47
N ILE A 237 -14.22 4.96 20.66
CA ILE A 237 -15.34 4.45 21.47
C ILE A 237 -16.20 5.61 21.99
N ASN A 238 -15.60 6.70 22.44
CA ASN A 238 -16.32 7.89 22.88
C ASN A 238 -17.09 8.52 21.72
N GLN A 239 -16.50 8.60 20.52
CA GLN A 239 -17.21 9.05 19.33
C GLN A 239 -18.38 8.11 19.00
N LEU A 240 -18.19 6.79 19.07
CA LEU A 240 -19.26 5.81 18.86
C LEU A 240 -20.44 6.02 19.82
N LEU A 241 -20.17 6.25 21.11
CA LEU A 241 -21.19 6.51 22.13
C LEU A 241 -21.89 7.85 21.92
N LEU A 242 -21.12 8.92 21.64
CA LEU A 242 -21.65 10.27 21.38
C LEU A 242 -22.64 10.28 20.21
N TYR A 243 -22.33 9.53 19.16
CA TYR A 243 -23.17 9.47 17.96
C TYR A 243 -24.17 8.31 17.95
N LYS A 244 -24.28 7.54 19.04
CA LYS A 244 -25.19 6.39 19.19
C LYS A 244 -25.08 5.37 18.04
N GLY A 245 -23.86 5.12 17.57
CA GLY A 245 -23.62 4.23 16.42
C GLY A 245 -23.95 4.84 15.04
N TYR A 246 -24.44 6.09 14.96
CA TYR A 246 -24.81 6.76 13.73
C TYR A 246 -23.72 7.74 13.28
N PHE A 247 -22.81 7.31 12.41
CA PHE A 247 -21.79 8.19 11.83
C PHE A 247 -22.37 9.00 10.67
N GLY A 248 -23.06 10.07 11.06
CA GLY A 248 -23.68 11.06 10.20
C GLY A 248 -23.91 12.40 10.94
N ARG A 249 -23.13 12.72 11.98
CA ARG A 249 -23.06 14.10 12.49
C ARG A 249 -21.60 14.46 12.73
N GLY A 250 -21.08 15.35 11.90
CA GLY A 250 -19.67 15.73 11.90
C GLY A 250 -19.28 16.52 13.15
N ALA A 251 -18.24 16.03 13.84
CA ALA A 251 -17.26 16.80 14.59
C ALA A 251 -16.08 15.89 14.98
N CYS A 252 -15.28 15.40 14.01
CA CYS A 252 -14.19 14.47 14.32
C CYS A 252 -12.91 14.71 13.51
N CYS A 253 -12.41 15.95 13.46
CA CYS A 253 -11.08 16.24 12.94
C CYS A 253 -10.45 17.48 13.62
N GLY A 254 -9.40 17.28 14.44
CA GLY A 254 -8.53 18.33 15.01
C GLY A 254 -8.56 18.48 16.54
N GLU A 255 -7.40 18.39 17.20
CA GLU A 255 -7.17 18.46 18.67
C GLU A 255 -7.93 19.62 19.36
N GLU A 256 -8.02 20.76 18.70
CA GLU A 256 -8.67 21.97 19.25
C GLU A 256 -10.20 21.96 19.18
N ARG A 257 -10.80 21.18 18.27
CA ARG A 257 -12.27 21.02 18.19
C ARG A 257 -12.82 19.92 19.11
N PHE A 258 -11.94 19.08 19.66
CA PHE A 258 -12.30 18.08 20.68
C PHE A 258 -12.54 18.69 22.07
N ARG A 259 -11.93 19.85 22.39
CA ARG A 259 -12.09 20.48 23.71
C ARG A 259 -13.51 21.00 23.97
N ALA A 260 -14.22 21.44 22.92
CA ALA A 260 -15.59 21.96 23.05
C ALA A 260 -16.61 20.88 23.45
N PHE A 261 -16.31 19.59 23.22
CA PHE A 261 -17.22 18.48 23.52
C PHE A 261 -16.73 17.56 24.65
N SER A 262 -15.45 17.63 25.04
CA SER A 262 -14.94 16.91 26.23
C SER A 262 -15.60 17.36 27.54
N ALA A 263 -16.18 18.57 27.58
CA ALA A 263 -16.93 19.05 28.73
C ALA A 263 -18.31 18.39 28.91
N VAL A 264 -18.79 17.62 27.93
CA VAL A 264 -20.14 16.99 27.95
C VAL A 264 -20.09 15.45 28.08
N ALA A 265 -18.92 14.83 27.97
CA ALA A 265 -18.75 13.41 28.28
C ALA A 265 -18.70 13.23 29.81
N GLN A 266 -19.80 12.74 30.35
CA GLN A 266 -20.11 12.60 31.76
C GLN A 266 -19.05 11.82 32.54
N THR A 267 -18.63 12.38 33.67
CA THR A 267 -17.88 11.73 34.73
C THR A 267 -18.74 10.63 35.37
N GLY A 268 -18.51 9.37 35.00
CA GLY A 268 -19.18 8.20 35.56
C GLY A 268 -18.24 6.99 35.68
N LEU A 269 -18.56 6.06 36.59
CA LEU A 269 -17.82 4.81 36.86
C LEU A 269 -17.65 3.91 35.62
N ALA A 270 -18.56 4.01 34.64
CA ALA A 270 -18.48 3.25 33.39
C ALA A 270 -17.26 3.64 32.54
N THR A 271 -16.81 4.89 32.61
CA THR A 271 -15.65 5.39 31.84
C THR A 271 -14.34 4.78 32.36
N GLU A 272 -14.16 4.66 33.67
CA GLU A 272 -13.00 3.99 34.28
C GLU A 272 -12.97 2.50 33.93
N PHE A 273 -14.13 1.83 33.95
CA PHE A 273 -14.20 0.42 33.58
C PHE A 273 -13.92 0.18 32.08
N ILE A 274 -14.40 1.06 31.20
CA ILE A 274 -14.08 1.02 29.76
C ILE A 274 -12.58 1.22 29.55
N HIS A 275 -11.97 2.19 30.24
CA HIS A 275 -10.52 2.44 30.20
C HIS A 275 -9.73 1.18 30.57
N ASP A 276 -10.07 0.53 31.69
CA ASP A 276 -9.39 -0.67 32.16
C ASP A 276 -9.50 -1.84 31.18
N LEU A 277 -10.68 -2.05 30.57
CA LEU A 277 -10.88 -3.09 29.55
C LEU A 277 -10.06 -2.84 28.29
N ILE A 278 -10.02 -1.59 27.81
CA ILE A 278 -9.22 -1.22 26.64
C ILE A 278 -7.74 -1.42 26.94
N LYS A 279 -7.29 -0.96 28.10
CA LYS A 279 -5.90 -1.08 28.55
C LYS A 279 -5.48 -2.54 28.67
N GLU A 280 -6.32 -3.40 29.25
CA GLU A 280 -6.06 -4.84 29.34
C GLU A 280 -5.96 -5.47 27.95
N ALA A 281 -6.90 -5.15 27.05
CA ALA A 281 -6.92 -5.71 25.70
C ALA A 281 -5.71 -5.27 24.85
N LEU A 282 -5.29 -4.00 24.96
CA LEU A 282 -4.12 -3.50 24.25
C LEU A 282 -2.80 -4.03 24.81
N ALA A 283 -2.73 -4.28 26.13
CA ALA A 283 -1.57 -4.92 26.74
C ALA A 283 -1.38 -6.34 26.22
N GLU A 284 -2.47 -7.10 26.00
CA GLU A 284 -2.41 -8.44 25.43
C GLU A 284 -1.90 -8.44 23.97
N TYR A 285 -2.22 -7.38 23.20
CA TYR A 285 -1.71 -7.16 21.85
C TYR A 285 -0.27 -6.64 21.78
N ALA A 286 0.38 -6.33 22.91
CA ALA A 286 1.74 -5.80 22.93
C ALA A 286 2.78 -6.86 22.54
N GLU A 287 2.45 -8.15 22.64
CA GLU A 287 3.22 -9.21 22.01
C GLU A 287 3.12 -9.06 20.48
N GLN A 288 4.26 -8.91 19.79
CA GLN A 288 4.31 -8.61 18.36
C GLN A 288 3.68 -9.71 17.49
N VAL A 289 2.36 -9.69 17.37
CA VAL A 289 1.61 -10.49 16.42
C VAL A 289 1.66 -9.79 15.07
N ALA A 290 2.30 -10.43 14.07
CA ALA A 290 2.28 -9.89 12.72
C ALA A 290 0.83 -9.87 12.20
N ARG A 291 0.46 -8.76 11.56
CA ARG A 291 -0.86 -8.50 10.99
C ARG A 291 -1.05 -9.24 9.67
N GLU A 292 -2.29 -9.61 9.38
CA GLU A 292 -2.71 -10.09 8.06
C GLU A 292 -2.65 -8.96 7.03
N PRO A 293 -2.50 -9.27 5.72
CA PRO A 293 -2.54 -8.26 4.67
C PRO A 293 -3.94 -7.64 4.55
N VAL A 294 -4.02 -6.49 3.89
CA VAL A 294 -5.31 -5.87 3.51
C VAL A 294 -5.37 -5.64 2.00
N ILE A 295 -6.58 -5.75 1.46
CA ILE A 295 -6.85 -5.36 0.08
C ILE A 295 -7.67 -4.07 0.10
N ILE A 296 -7.13 -2.98 -0.44
CA ILE A 296 -7.84 -1.72 -0.61
C ILE A 296 -8.49 -1.66 -2.00
N VAL A 297 -9.77 -1.30 -2.04
CA VAL A 297 -10.52 -1.02 -3.27
C VAL A 297 -10.76 0.49 -3.31
N LEU A 298 -10.06 1.15 -4.22
CA LEU A 298 -10.04 2.60 -4.32
C LEU A 298 -10.95 3.06 -5.45
N ASP A 299 -11.74 4.09 -5.17
CA ASP A 299 -12.50 4.81 -6.18
C ASP A 299 -11.58 5.56 -7.16
N SER A 300 -12.09 5.85 -8.37
CA SER A 300 -11.33 6.53 -9.42
C SER A 300 -10.81 7.90 -8.99
N ASP A 301 -11.55 8.56 -8.10
CA ASP A 301 -11.23 9.88 -7.55
C ASP A 301 -10.09 9.86 -6.51
N VAL A 302 -9.71 8.70 -5.97
CA VAL A 302 -8.71 8.61 -4.88
C VAL A 302 -7.55 7.66 -5.17
N GLN A 303 -7.59 6.95 -6.29
CA GLN A 303 -6.58 5.96 -6.67
C GLN A 303 -5.18 6.56 -6.89
N MET A 304 -5.06 7.86 -7.17
CA MET A 304 -3.75 8.51 -7.35
C MET A 304 -2.98 8.67 -6.04
N LEU A 305 -3.66 8.72 -4.90
CA LEU A 305 -3.04 8.97 -3.60
C LEU A 305 -2.25 7.74 -3.12
N PRO A 306 -1.07 7.91 -2.50
CA PRO A 306 -0.27 6.80 -1.98
C PRO A 306 -0.76 6.37 -0.58
N TRP A 307 -2.00 5.84 -0.49
CA TRP A 307 -2.64 5.42 0.77
C TRP A 307 -1.75 4.50 1.63
N GLU A 308 -0.97 3.63 1.02
CA GLU A 308 -0.01 2.72 1.67
C GLU A 308 1.11 3.44 2.40
N ASN A 309 1.27 4.75 2.20
CA ASN A 309 2.28 5.57 2.83
C ASN A 309 1.71 6.52 3.89
N LEU A 310 0.41 6.42 4.19
CA LEU A 310 -0.11 6.98 5.43
C LEU A 310 0.67 6.37 6.62
N PRO A 311 1.06 7.16 7.63
CA PRO A 311 1.82 6.67 8.77
C PRO A 311 1.32 5.35 9.39
N ILE A 312 0.01 5.13 9.47
CA ILE A 312 -0.60 3.90 9.99
C ILE A 312 -0.48 2.71 9.03
N LEU A 313 -0.49 2.95 7.72
CA LEU A 313 -0.41 1.90 6.68
C LEU A 313 1.02 1.62 6.19
N ARG A 314 2.00 2.48 6.52
CA ARG A 314 3.37 2.36 5.98
C ARG A 314 4.00 1.00 6.24
N SER A 315 3.75 0.42 7.42
CA SER A 315 4.22 -0.91 7.84
C SER A 315 3.21 -2.04 7.63
N GLN A 316 2.03 -1.73 7.08
CA GLN A 316 1.00 -2.70 6.75
C GLN A 316 1.25 -3.27 5.35
N GLU A 317 1.02 -4.57 5.18
CA GLU A 317 1.01 -5.19 3.86
C GLU A 317 -0.32 -4.85 3.18
N VAL A 318 -0.26 -4.12 2.05
CA VAL A 318 -1.43 -3.56 1.35
C VAL A 318 -1.38 -3.91 -0.14
N TYR A 319 -2.52 -4.33 -0.68
CA TYR A 319 -2.74 -4.58 -2.10
C TYR A 319 -3.89 -3.73 -2.63
N ARG A 320 -3.79 -3.22 -3.86
CA ARG A 320 -4.85 -2.47 -4.54
C ARG A 320 -5.64 -3.35 -5.48
N MET A 321 -6.96 -3.26 -5.44
CA MET A 321 -7.83 -3.92 -6.41
C MET A 321 -8.88 -2.97 -6.98
N PRO A 322 -9.23 -3.08 -8.27
CA PRO A 322 -10.19 -2.17 -8.90
C PRO A 322 -11.63 -2.41 -8.44
N SER A 323 -11.94 -3.63 -7.98
CA SER A 323 -13.25 -3.94 -7.40
C SER A 323 -13.19 -5.21 -6.56
N VAL A 324 -14.16 -5.37 -5.66
CA VAL A 324 -14.33 -6.62 -4.89
C VAL A 324 -14.54 -7.83 -5.82
N SER A 325 -15.26 -7.64 -6.93
CA SER A 325 -15.45 -8.70 -7.93
C SER A 325 -14.13 -9.12 -8.59
N SER A 326 -13.21 -8.18 -8.80
CA SER A 326 -11.89 -8.48 -9.35
C SER A 326 -11.07 -9.33 -8.39
N ILE A 327 -11.22 -9.15 -7.07
CA ILE A 327 -10.57 -9.99 -6.06
C ILE A 327 -10.99 -11.44 -6.25
N PHE A 328 -12.29 -11.70 -6.38
CA PHE A 328 -12.81 -13.04 -6.62
C PHE A 328 -12.27 -13.64 -7.93
N LEU A 329 -12.30 -12.87 -9.01
CA LEU A 329 -11.80 -13.33 -10.31
C LEU A 329 -10.31 -13.68 -10.25
N THR A 330 -9.47 -12.86 -9.61
CA THR A 330 -8.04 -13.12 -9.48
C THR A 330 -7.78 -14.34 -8.60
N LEU A 331 -8.47 -14.48 -7.47
CA LEU A 331 -8.33 -15.66 -6.61
C LEU A 331 -8.78 -16.93 -7.32
N ASP A 332 -9.95 -16.94 -7.97
CA ASP A 332 -10.50 -18.11 -8.68
C ASP A 332 -9.60 -18.58 -9.82
N LYS A 333 -9.12 -17.65 -10.66
CA LYS A 333 -8.14 -17.96 -11.72
C LYS A 333 -6.86 -18.57 -11.15
N SER A 334 -6.40 -18.09 -10.00
CA SER A 334 -5.18 -18.58 -9.35
C SER A 334 -5.36 -19.94 -8.66
N CYS A 335 -6.58 -20.27 -8.22
CA CYS A 335 -6.93 -21.53 -7.57
C CYS A 335 -6.86 -22.75 -8.52
N SER A 336 -6.96 -22.52 -9.82
CA SER A 336 -6.97 -23.59 -10.82
C SER A 336 -5.62 -24.30 -10.98
N HIS A 337 -4.52 -23.80 -10.38
CA HIS A 337 -3.15 -24.29 -10.64
C HIS A 337 -2.39 -24.74 -9.37
N HIS A 338 -2.90 -24.51 -8.16
CA HIS A 338 -2.21 -24.89 -6.91
C HIS A 338 -3.12 -25.66 -5.93
N LYS A 339 -2.57 -26.74 -5.33
CA LYS A 339 -3.27 -27.55 -4.32
C LYS A 339 -3.55 -26.73 -3.06
N ARG A 340 -4.74 -26.97 -2.47
CA ARG A 340 -5.26 -26.35 -1.23
C ARG A 340 -4.21 -26.36 -0.11
N ASP A 341 -3.91 -25.20 0.45
CA ASP A 341 -3.21 -25.09 1.73
C ASP A 341 -4.21 -24.78 2.85
N SER A 342 -4.16 -25.56 3.93
CA SER A 342 -5.22 -25.69 4.95
C SER A 342 -5.13 -24.69 6.12
N GLY A 343 -4.36 -23.61 5.96
CA GLY A 343 -4.11 -22.63 7.03
C GLY A 343 -5.04 -21.40 7.06
N PHE A 344 -5.56 -20.97 5.91
CA PHE A 344 -6.22 -19.65 5.77
C PHE A 344 -7.68 -19.69 5.30
N GLY A 345 -8.26 -20.87 5.09
CA GLY A 345 -9.61 -21.02 4.55
C GLY A 345 -9.81 -20.52 3.11
N THR A 346 -8.80 -19.86 2.52
CA THR A 346 -8.77 -19.31 1.15
C THR A 346 -7.46 -19.76 0.47
N ILE A 347 -7.54 -20.22 -0.78
CA ILE A 347 -6.35 -20.55 -1.58
C ILE A 347 -5.74 -19.25 -2.08
N ILE A 348 -4.50 -18.98 -1.67
CA ILE A 348 -3.75 -17.79 -2.06
C ILE A 348 -2.74 -18.18 -3.16
N PRO A 349 -2.57 -17.38 -4.22
CA PRO A 349 -1.56 -17.66 -5.26
C PRO A 349 -0.15 -17.79 -4.66
N ALA A 350 0.69 -18.60 -5.29
CA ALA A 350 2.10 -18.75 -4.93
C ALA A 350 2.98 -18.64 -6.17
N ILE A 351 4.15 -18.00 -6.02
CA ILE A 351 5.14 -17.82 -7.08
C ILE A 351 6.52 -18.26 -6.62
N ASP A 352 7.29 -18.85 -7.53
CA ASP A 352 8.72 -19.04 -7.36
C ASP A 352 9.48 -17.82 -7.90
N PRO A 353 10.19 -17.05 -7.05
CA PRO A 353 10.92 -15.86 -7.50
C PRO A 353 12.12 -16.21 -8.40
N LEU A 354 12.55 -17.47 -8.46
CA LEU A 354 13.58 -17.94 -9.38
C LEU A 354 13.01 -18.45 -10.70
N ASN A 355 11.72 -18.77 -10.78
CA ASN A 355 11.02 -18.97 -12.06
C ASN A 355 10.63 -17.61 -12.64
N ALA A 356 11.64 -16.81 -13.00
CA ALA A 356 11.46 -15.43 -13.42
C ALA A 356 12.09 -15.13 -14.79
N TYR A 357 11.42 -14.28 -15.56
CA TYR A 357 11.96 -13.69 -16.78
C TYR A 357 12.23 -12.19 -16.57
N TYR A 358 13.42 -11.70 -16.91
CA TYR A 358 13.76 -10.28 -16.80
C TYR A 358 13.86 -9.55 -18.15
N LEU A 359 13.39 -8.31 -18.19
CA LEU A 359 13.60 -7.34 -19.26
C LEU A 359 14.26 -6.09 -18.66
N LEU A 360 15.55 -5.93 -18.91
CA LEU A 360 16.42 -4.92 -18.28
C LEU A 360 16.97 -3.96 -19.33
N ASN A 361 16.77 -2.65 -19.14
CA ASN A 361 17.27 -1.60 -20.02
C ASN A 361 17.00 -1.87 -21.53
N PRO A 362 15.76 -2.14 -21.95
CA PRO A 362 15.46 -2.48 -23.35
C PRO A 362 15.73 -1.34 -24.34
N SER A 363 15.75 -0.08 -23.88
CA SER A 363 16.09 1.12 -24.66
C SER A 363 17.60 1.38 -24.78
N GLY A 364 18.42 0.75 -23.93
CA GLY A 364 19.87 0.89 -23.94
C GLY A 364 20.42 2.17 -23.28
N ASP A 365 19.57 3.03 -22.72
CA ASP A 365 19.97 4.32 -22.12
C ASP A 365 20.09 4.28 -20.58
N LEU A 366 19.61 3.23 -19.92
CA LEU A 366 19.69 3.03 -18.46
C LEU A 366 20.92 2.22 -18.05
N ASN A 367 22.11 2.73 -18.38
CA ASN A 367 23.39 2.02 -18.15
C ASN A 367 23.63 1.71 -16.67
N ASP A 368 23.36 2.66 -15.77
CA ASP A 368 23.56 2.47 -14.33
C ASP A 368 22.64 1.36 -13.78
N THR A 369 21.37 1.34 -14.18
CA THR A 369 20.40 0.30 -13.82
C THR A 369 20.81 -1.07 -14.37
N GLN A 370 21.28 -1.12 -15.62
CA GLN A 370 21.77 -2.36 -16.20
C GLN A 370 22.96 -2.92 -15.41
N LEU A 371 23.95 -2.08 -15.10
CA LEU A 371 25.11 -2.47 -14.29
C LEU A 371 24.71 -2.99 -12.90
N GLU A 372 23.70 -2.39 -12.28
CA GLU A 372 23.23 -2.75 -10.94
C GLU A 372 22.61 -4.15 -10.88
N PHE A 373 21.85 -4.56 -11.92
CA PHE A 373 21.05 -5.79 -11.88
C PHE A 373 21.54 -6.92 -12.78
N GLU A 374 22.21 -6.64 -13.90
CA GLU A 374 22.49 -7.65 -14.93
C GLU A 374 23.34 -8.80 -14.39
N GLN A 375 24.43 -8.49 -13.68
CA GLN A 375 25.28 -9.53 -13.10
C GLN A 375 24.55 -10.32 -12.02
N TRP A 376 23.68 -9.68 -11.26
CA TRP A 376 22.89 -10.36 -10.24
C TRP A 376 21.89 -11.33 -10.85
N PHE A 377 21.14 -10.93 -11.88
CA PHE A 377 20.22 -11.83 -12.60
C PHE A 377 20.94 -13.02 -13.23
N ARG A 378 22.11 -12.79 -13.87
CA ARG A 378 22.93 -13.86 -14.42
C ARG A 378 23.42 -14.85 -13.37
N ASN A 379 23.83 -14.36 -12.19
CA ASN A 379 24.26 -15.21 -11.08
C ASN A 379 23.13 -16.05 -10.48
N GLN A 380 21.88 -15.65 -10.69
CA GLN A 380 20.69 -16.42 -10.30
C GLN A 380 20.16 -17.31 -11.45
N GLU A 381 20.87 -17.36 -12.58
CA GLU A 381 20.49 -18.14 -13.78
C GLU A 381 19.08 -17.80 -14.32
N LEU A 382 18.63 -16.56 -14.13
CA LEU A 382 17.33 -16.13 -14.64
C LEU A 382 17.36 -15.97 -16.16
N GLU A 383 16.27 -16.32 -16.82
CA GLU A 383 16.08 -16.06 -18.25
C GLU A 383 15.76 -14.57 -18.46
N GLY A 384 16.25 -13.96 -19.55
CA GLY A 384 15.91 -12.57 -19.84
C GLY A 384 16.76 -11.87 -20.89
N LYS A 385 16.42 -10.59 -21.11
CA LYS A 385 17.11 -9.69 -22.03
C LYS A 385 17.62 -8.44 -21.31
N ALA A 386 18.87 -8.07 -21.59
CA ALA A 386 19.50 -6.85 -21.11
C ALA A 386 20.02 -6.00 -22.27
N GLY A 387 19.81 -4.68 -22.22
CA GLY A 387 20.41 -3.70 -23.13
C GLY A 387 19.93 -3.77 -24.59
N ASN A 388 18.92 -4.58 -24.90
CA ASN A 388 18.47 -4.85 -26.26
C ASN A 388 16.94 -4.85 -26.35
N LEU A 389 16.41 -4.45 -27.51
CA LEU A 389 14.99 -4.50 -27.79
C LEU A 389 14.48 -5.96 -27.75
N PRO A 390 13.38 -6.24 -27.03
CA PRO A 390 12.77 -7.57 -27.00
C PRO A 390 11.88 -7.81 -28.24
N ASP A 391 11.60 -9.07 -28.55
CA ASP A 391 10.50 -9.40 -29.47
C ASP A 391 9.18 -9.47 -28.70
N THR A 392 8.09 -8.98 -29.27
CA THR A 392 6.79 -8.99 -28.58
C THR A 392 6.30 -10.41 -28.29
N LYS A 393 6.56 -11.39 -29.17
CA LYS A 393 6.12 -12.78 -28.94
C LYS A 393 6.90 -13.43 -27.82
N GLU A 394 8.18 -13.13 -27.72
CA GLU A 394 9.03 -13.57 -26.60
C GLU A 394 8.49 -13.05 -25.26
N LEU A 395 8.11 -11.77 -25.18
CA LEU A 395 7.51 -11.23 -23.95
C LEU A 395 6.16 -11.87 -23.61
N ILE A 396 5.34 -12.16 -24.62
CA ILE A 396 4.08 -12.89 -24.43
C ILE A 396 4.36 -14.28 -23.84
N MET A 397 5.33 -15.02 -24.39
CA MET A 397 5.72 -16.33 -23.87
C MET A 397 6.31 -16.23 -22.46
N ALA A 398 7.13 -15.20 -22.19
CA ALA A 398 7.69 -14.97 -20.87
C ALA A 398 6.59 -14.78 -19.82
N LEU A 399 5.60 -13.93 -20.09
CA LEU A 399 4.46 -13.68 -19.20
C LEU A 399 3.59 -14.92 -18.97
N GLN A 400 3.50 -15.84 -19.93
CA GLN A 400 2.68 -17.04 -19.82
C GLN A 400 3.39 -18.22 -19.14
N ASN A 401 4.72 -18.30 -19.24
CA ASN A 401 5.47 -19.50 -18.86
C ASN A 401 6.28 -19.35 -17.57
N HIS A 402 6.36 -18.13 -17.01
CA HIS A 402 7.09 -17.85 -15.77
C HIS A 402 6.14 -17.45 -14.64
N ASP A 403 6.57 -17.67 -13.39
CA ASP A 403 5.81 -17.26 -12.22
C ASP A 403 5.99 -15.74 -11.95
N LEU A 404 7.12 -15.17 -12.39
CA LEU A 404 7.51 -13.78 -12.16
C LEU A 404 8.08 -13.11 -13.44
N PHE A 405 7.64 -11.88 -13.74
CA PHE A 405 8.18 -11.04 -14.80
C PHE A 405 8.78 -9.76 -14.21
N LEU A 406 10.05 -9.52 -14.49
CA LEU A 406 10.84 -8.41 -13.94
C LEU A 406 11.15 -7.39 -15.03
N TYR A 407 10.56 -6.19 -14.94
CA TYR A 407 10.79 -5.10 -15.89
C TYR A 407 11.53 -3.94 -15.23
N PHE A 408 12.67 -3.56 -15.81
CA PHE A 408 13.48 -2.41 -15.41
C PHE A 408 13.75 -1.54 -16.63
N GLY A 409 12.95 -0.49 -16.81
CA GLY A 409 12.93 0.32 -18.03
C GLY A 409 11.99 1.50 -17.94
N HIS A 410 11.81 2.23 -19.04
CA HIS A 410 10.91 3.39 -19.09
C HIS A 410 9.44 3.01 -19.07
N GLY A 411 8.61 3.74 -18.33
CA GLY A 411 7.17 3.52 -18.31
C GLY A 411 6.78 2.14 -17.77
N SER A 412 5.74 1.54 -18.35
CA SER A 412 5.23 0.21 -18.01
C SER A 412 5.64 -0.88 -19.01
N GLY A 413 6.51 -0.56 -19.98
CA GLY A 413 6.92 -1.48 -21.04
C GLY A 413 5.87 -1.64 -22.16
N THR A 414 4.84 -0.81 -22.18
CA THR A 414 3.76 -0.83 -23.20
C THR A 414 4.24 -0.54 -24.61
N GLN A 415 5.40 0.10 -24.75
CA GLN A 415 6.11 0.29 -26.01
C GLN A 415 6.67 -1.02 -26.61
N TYR A 416 6.85 -2.07 -25.79
CA TYR A 416 7.39 -3.37 -26.21
C TYR A 416 6.32 -4.45 -26.27
N ILE A 417 5.37 -4.40 -25.33
CA ILE A 417 4.19 -5.27 -25.30
C ILE A 417 2.93 -4.42 -25.12
N PRO A 418 2.16 -4.16 -26.19
CA PRO A 418 0.94 -3.37 -26.09
C PRO A 418 -0.05 -3.97 -25.09
N GLU A 419 -0.74 -3.12 -24.32
CA GLU A 419 -1.69 -3.58 -23.29
C GLU A 419 -2.77 -4.53 -23.83
N LYS A 420 -3.21 -4.30 -25.07
CA LYS A 420 -4.20 -5.16 -25.75
C LYS A 420 -3.69 -6.58 -25.99
N GLU A 421 -2.38 -6.78 -26.13
CA GLU A 421 -1.80 -8.13 -26.25
C GLU A 421 -1.74 -8.80 -24.89
N VAL A 422 -1.39 -8.07 -23.83
CA VAL A 422 -1.43 -8.58 -22.44
C VAL A 422 -2.85 -9.01 -22.07
N GLN A 423 -3.87 -8.20 -22.39
CA GLN A 423 -5.27 -8.49 -22.07
C GLN A 423 -5.83 -9.76 -22.75
N LYS A 424 -5.19 -10.25 -23.82
CA LYS A 424 -5.59 -11.51 -24.48
C LYS A 424 -5.10 -12.75 -23.75
N LEU A 425 -4.17 -12.61 -22.81
CA LEU A 425 -3.62 -13.74 -22.09
C LEU A 425 -4.65 -14.27 -21.08
N HIS A 426 -4.64 -15.59 -20.89
CA HIS A 426 -5.46 -16.27 -19.88
C HIS A 426 -4.71 -16.52 -18.57
N HIS A 427 -3.38 -16.56 -18.65
CA HIS A 427 -2.46 -16.69 -17.54
C HIS A 427 -1.34 -15.67 -17.73
N CYS A 428 -0.93 -15.03 -16.63
CA CYS A 428 0.07 -13.98 -16.65
C CYS A 428 0.86 -14.01 -15.34
N ALA A 429 2.19 -13.90 -15.44
CA ALA A 429 3.10 -13.90 -14.32
C ALA A 429 2.77 -12.78 -13.29
N ALA A 430 3.16 -12.99 -12.02
CA ALA A 430 3.32 -11.86 -11.12
C ALA A 430 4.34 -10.90 -11.72
N THR A 431 4.16 -9.59 -11.58
CA THR A 431 4.93 -8.63 -12.37
C THR A 431 5.52 -7.51 -11.52
N LEU A 432 6.78 -7.16 -11.77
CA LEU A 432 7.45 -6.00 -11.18
C LEU A 432 7.78 -4.99 -12.30
N LEU A 433 7.08 -3.84 -12.33
CA LEU A 433 7.26 -2.78 -13.33
C LEU A 433 8.05 -1.60 -12.74
N MET A 434 9.38 -1.71 -12.71
CA MET A 434 10.27 -0.64 -12.24
C MET A 434 10.54 0.39 -13.35
N GLY A 435 9.55 1.25 -13.58
CA GLY A 435 9.65 2.38 -14.50
C GLY A 435 8.77 3.54 -14.06
N CYS A 436 9.02 4.74 -14.60
CA CYS A 436 8.27 5.95 -14.26
C CYS A 436 6.78 5.80 -14.57
N SER A 437 5.91 6.14 -13.61
CA SER A 437 4.45 6.14 -13.80
C SER A 437 3.86 4.81 -14.30
N SER A 438 4.57 3.70 -14.12
CA SER A 438 4.18 2.36 -14.60
C SER A 438 2.89 1.83 -13.97
N GLY A 439 2.58 2.32 -12.77
CA GLY A 439 1.41 2.00 -11.97
C GLY A 439 0.31 3.06 -12.01
N SER A 440 0.52 4.15 -12.74
CA SER A 440 -0.45 5.24 -12.83
C SER A 440 -1.70 4.79 -13.60
N LEU A 441 -2.88 5.16 -13.10
CA LEU A 441 -4.16 4.88 -13.75
C LEU A 441 -4.72 6.18 -14.34
N LEU A 442 -4.85 6.18 -15.67
CA LEU A 442 -5.35 7.31 -16.43
C LEU A 442 -6.87 7.38 -16.30
N HIS A 443 -7.37 8.42 -15.62
CA HIS A 443 -8.79 8.69 -15.49
C HIS A 443 -9.20 9.77 -16.49
N ARG A 444 -10.13 9.41 -17.38
CA ARG A 444 -10.58 10.28 -18.49
C ARG A 444 -12.04 10.67 -18.29
N GLY A 445 -12.30 11.68 -17.47
CA GLY A 445 -13.67 12.14 -17.19
C GLY A 445 -14.52 11.00 -16.62
N CYS A 446 -15.66 10.68 -17.23
CA CYS A 446 -16.56 9.63 -16.74
C CYS A 446 -16.18 8.19 -17.13
N TYR A 447 -15.07 7.98 -17.86
CA TYR A 447 -14.65 6.64 -18.26
C TYR A 447 -13.88 5.93 -17.14
N ALA A 448 -14.05 4.60 -17.08
CA ALA A 448 -13.29 3.75 -16.17
C ALA A 448 -11.77 3.97 -16.35
N PRO A 449 -10.99 4.07 -15.25
CA PRO A 449 -9.55 4.25 -15.33
C PRO A 449 -8.86 3.14 -16.13
N GLN A 450 -7.79 3.52 -16.84
CA GLN A 450 -6.98 2.59 -17.64
C GLN A 450 -5.52 2.67 -17.25
N GLY A 451 -4.81 1.56 -17.30
CA GLY A 451 -3.37 1.53 -17.10
C GLY A 451 -2.85 0.11 -17.07
N ALA A 452 -1.53 -0.01 -17.25
CA ALA A 452 -0.86 -1.29 -17.35
C ALA A 452 -1.22 -2.28 -16.21
N PRO A 453 -1.24 -1.89 -14.92
CA PRO A 453 -1.56 -2.84 -13.85
C PRO A 453 -2.91 -3.53 -14.05
N LEU A 454 -3.93 -2.80 -14.52
CA LEU A 454 -5.25 -3.38 -14.78
C LEU A 454 -5.19 -4.40 -15.93
N SER A 455 -4.45 -4.09 -16.99
CA SER A 455 -4.23 -5.01 -18.12
C SER A 455 -3.56 -6.32 -17.69
N TYR A 456 -2.56 -6.26 -16.81
CA TYR A 456 -1.93 -7.45 -16.21
C TYR A 456 -2.89 -8.23 -15.30
N LEU A 457 -3.67 -7.54 -14.45
CA LEU A 457 -4.67 -8.21 -13.60
C LEU A 457 -5.76 -8.91 -14.43
N PHE A 458 -6.26 -8.26 -15.48
CA PHE A 458 -7.24 -8.87 -16.40
C PHE A 458 -6.70 -10.13 -17.06
N ALA A 459 -5.41 -10.11 -17.41
CA ALA A 459 -4.66 -11.23 -17.98
C ALA A 459 -4.42 -12.41 -17.01
N GLY A 460 -4.80 -12.26 -15.73
CA GLY A 460 -4.65 -13.30 -14.71
C GLY A 460 -3.40 -13.15 -13.83
N SER A 461 -2.71 -12.01 -13.88
CA SER A 461 -1.60 -11.75 -12.96
C SER A 461 -2.10 -11.70 -11.51
N PRO A 462 -1.47 -12.44 -10.58
CA PRO A 462 -1.89 -12.45 -9.18
C PRO A 462 -1.46 -11.17 -8.44
N SER A 463 -0.36 -10.53 -8.89
CA SER A 463 0.17 -9.31 -8.29
C SER A 463 1.05 -8.53 -9.27
N VAL A 464 0.93 -7.21 -9.23
CA VAL A 464 1.71 -6.27 -10.05
C VAL A 464 2.23 -5.15 -9.17
N ILE A 465 3.54 -5.03 -9.01
CA ILE A 465 4.18 -3.91 -8.30
C ILE A 465 4.62 -2.87 -9.31
N ALA A 466 4.18 -1.62 -9.13
CA ALA A 466 4.39 -0.55 -10.11
C ALA A 466 4.40 0.84 -9.44
N ASN A 467 4.90 1.86 -10.16
CA ASN A 467 5.11 3.21 -9.64
C ASN A 467 3.96 4.16 -10.01
N LEU A 468 3.38 4.86 -9.04
CA LEU A 468 2.28 5.80 -9.26
C LEU A 468 2.66 7.04 -10.09
N TRP A 469 3.90 7.50 -9.96
CA TRP A 469 4.44 8.70 -10.63
C TRP A 469 5.91 8.53 -11.01
N ASP A 470 6.50 9.57 -11.62
CA ASP A 470 7.89 9.58 -12.11
C ASP A 470 8.93 9.49 -10.99
N VAL A 471 9.89 8.57 -11.17
CA VAL A 471 10.94 8.23 -10.21
C VAL A 471 12.32 8.39 -10.85
N THR A 472 13.39 8.34 -10.06
CA THR A 472 14.77 8.37 -10.56
C THR A 472 15.40 6.99 -10.52
N ASP A 473 16.07 6.59 -11.60
CA ASP A 473 16.72 5.29 -11.80
C ASP A 473 17.48 4.80 -10.56
N LYS A 474 18.51 5.54 -10.12
CA LYS A 474 19.36 5.15 -8.98
C LYS A 474 18.63 4.93 -7.66
N ASP A 475 17.46 5.50 -7.46
CA ASP A 475 16.73 5.40 -6.19
C ASP A 475 15.62 4.35 -6.26
N ILE A 476 14.96 4.21 -7.41
CA ILE A 476 14.05 3.09 -7.63
C ILE A 476 14.81 1.76 -7.74
N ASP A 477 16.05 1.78 -8.21
CA ASP A 477 16.92 0.59 -8.22
C ASP A 477 17.25 0.12 -6.79
N ARG A 478 17.41 1.05 -5.82
CA ARG A 478 17.58 0.69 -4.40
C ARG A 478 16.36 -0.06 -3.88
N PHE A 479 15.17 0.46 -4.18
CA PHE A 479 13.91 -0.18 -3.84
C PHE A 479 13.82 -1.59 -4.45
N GLY A 480 14.00 -1.70 -5.77
CA GLY A 480 13.90 -2.98 -6.49
C GLY A 480 14.90 -4.00 -5.96
N LYS A 481 16.15 -3.59 -5.71
CA LYS A 481 17.19 -4.44 -5.12
C LYS A 481 16.85 -4.89 -3.70
N ALA A 482 16.38 -3.99 -2.85
CA ALA A 482 15.99 -4.32 -1.47
C ALA A 482 14.83 -5.33 -1.45
N LEU A 483 13.85 -5.14 -2.33
CA LEU A 483 12.70 -6.03 -2.47
C LEU A 483 13.10 -7.42 -2.97
N LEU A 484 13.83 -7.50 -4.10
CA LEU A 484 14.29 -8.76 -4.69
C LEU A 484 15.20 -9.55 -3.75
N LYS A 485 16.12 -8.85 -3.05
CA LYS A 485 16.94 -9.51 -2.02
C LYS A 485 16.10 -10.09 -0.90
N SER A 486 15.09 -9.37 -0.42
CA SER A 486 14.25 -9.86 0.68
C SER A 486 13.44 -11.09 0.29
N TRP A 487 13.00 -11.19 -0.97
CA TRP A 487 12.33 -12.37 -1.50
C TRP A 487 13.21 -13.63 -1.50
N LEU A 488 14.54 -13.46 -1.59
CA LEU A 488 15.50 -14.57 -1.71
C LEU A 488 16.32 -14.85 -0.43
N HIS A 489 16.52 -13.86 0.45
CA HIS A 489 17.47 -13.94 1.57
C HIS A 489 16.92 -14.71 2.79
N GLU A 490 15.60 -14.79 2.99
CA GLU A 490 15.04 -15.45 4.18
C GLU A 490 15.05 -16.99 4.12
N GLU A 491 15.42 -17.58 2.97
CA GLU A 491 15.72 -19.01 2.89
C GLU A 491 17.00 -19.40 3.62
N LEU A 492 18.04 -18.56 3.63
CA LEU A 492 19.30 -18.91 4.29
C LEU A 492 19.12 -19.07 5.81
N VAL A 493 18.21 -18.30 6.40
CA VAL A 493 17.88 -18.38 7.83
C VAL A 493 16.96 -19.58 8.11
N ALA A 494 16.04 -19.89 7.21
CA ALA A 494 15.18 -21.08 7.33
C ALA A 494 15.97 -22.39 7.14
N LEU A 495 16.91 -22.44 6.19
CA LEU A 495 17.81 -23.58 5.98
C LEU A 495 18.84 -23.69 7.11
N SER A 496 19.44 -22.60 7.58
CA SER A 496 20.39 -22.64 8.71
C SER A 496 19.77 -23.10 10.02
N ASN A 497 18.46 -22.85 10.21
CA ASN A 497 17.72 -23.34 11.36
C ASN A 497 17.30 -24.82 11.22
N SER A 498 17.35 -25.38 10.01
CA SER A 498 17.03 -26.79 9.72
C SER A 498 18.27 -27.70 9.74
N THR A 499 19.46 -27.17 9.48
CA THR A 499 20.73 -27.90 9.62
C THR A 499 21.38 -27.56 10.96
N ARG A 500 21.43 -28.55 11.87
CA ARG A 500 22.36 -28.51 13.00
C ARG A 500 23.79 -28.53 12.46
N ASP A 501 24.35 -27.36 12.17
CA ASP A 501 25.80 -27.14 12.14
C ASP A 501 26.12 -25.64 12.16
N GLY A 502 26.09 -25.07 13.36
CA GLY A 502 26.44 -23.68 13.67
C GLY A 502 27.95 -23.41 13.70
N GLN A 503 28.76 -24.03 12.82
CA GLN A 503 30.21 -23.83 12.79
C GLN A 503 30.76 -23.28 11.47
N LEU A 504 30.01 -23.33 10.36
CA LEU A 504 30.50 -22.87 9.05
C LEU A 504 30.34 -21.37 8.81
N VAL A 505 29.35 -20.72 9.42
CA VAL A 505 29.10 -19.27 9.25
C VAL A 505 30.18 -18.41 9.92
N GLN A 506 30.87 -18.94 10.92
CA GLN A 506 31.93 -18.22 11.62
C GLN A 506 33.27 -18.23 10.86
N GLN A 507 33.49 -19.19 9.96
CA GLN A 507 34.73 -19.30 9.18
C GLN A 507 34.77 -18.37 7.95
N PHE A 508 33.62 -18.02 7.38
CA PHE A 508 33.58 -17.04 6.27
C PHE A 508 33.71 -15.59 6.72
N SER A 509 33.52 -15.31 8.01
CA SER A 509 33.68 -13.96 8.57
C SER A 509 35.12 -13.60 8.92
N CYS A 510 36.10 -14.51 8.74
CA CYS A 510 37.49 -14.33 9.14
C CYS A 510 38.48 -14.20 7.96
N MET A 511 38.00 -14.10 6.72
CA MET A 511 38.85 -13.96 5.53
C MET A 511 38.62 -12.63 4.81
N SER A 512 39.03 -11.54 5.46
CA SER A 512 39.40 -10.30 4.78
C SER A 512 40.71 -9.84 5.40
N MET A 513 41.81 -10.13 4.71
CA MET A 513 43.14 -9.68 5.12
C MET A 513 43.29 -8.19 4.83
N ASP A 514 43.96 -7.53 5.76
CA ASP A 514 44.33 -6.12 5.80
C ASP A 514 45.18 -5.68 4.61
N ASP A 515 45.04 -4.42 4.22
CA ASP A 515 46.18 -3.61 3.79
C ASP A 515 46.13 -2.26 4.51
N ASP A 516 47.11 -2.08 5.39
CA ASP A 516 47.45 -0.88 6.14
C ASP A 516 47.95 0.24 5.23
N VAL A 517 47.43 1.46 5.38
CA VAL A 517 48.29 2.67 5.57
C VAL A 517 47.59 3.67 6.51
N ALA A 518 48.36 4.07 7.51
CA ALA A 518 48.02 4.85 8.69
C ALA A 518 47.83 6.38 8.51
N LEU A 519 46.92 6.90 9.34
CA LEU A 519 46.92 8.18 10.09
C LEU A 519 47.00 9.52 9.30
N THR A 520 46.02 10.43 9.45
CA THR A 520 45.91 11.25 10.68
C THR A 520 44.54 11.92 10.86
N SER A 521 44.24 12.13 12.14
CA SER A 521 43.00 12.55 12.79
C SER A 521 42.46 13.94 12.48
N VAL A 522 41.12 14.08 12.39
CA VAL A 522 40.36 15.13 13.10
C VAL A 522 39.01 14.55 13.57
N LYS A 523 38.73 14.70 14.88
CA LYS A 523 37.55 14.18 15.59
C LYS A 523 36.32 15.07 15.35
N THR A 524 35.17 14.47 15.03
CA THR A 524 33.86 15.04 15.40
C THR A 524 32.85 13.91 15.65
N ARG A 525 32.23 13.95 16.84
CA ARG A 525 31.42 12.90 17.45
C ARG A 525 30.16 12.56 16.61
N ARG A 526 30.06 11.34 16.09
CA ARG A 526 28.78 10.71 15.70
C ARG A 526 28.36 9.72 16.79
N LYS A 527 27.17 9.93 17.35
CA LYS A 527 26.47 8.94 18.21
C LYS A 527 26.03 7.78 17.30
N VAL A 528 26.65 6.62 17.48
CA VAL A 528 26.21 5.34 16.91
C VAL A 528 25.17 4.75 17.86
N TYR A 529 23.95 4.53 17.36
CA TYR A 529 22.98 3.66 18.01
C TYR A 529 23.40 2.22 17.70
N ASP A 530 23.95 1.53 18.71
CA ASP A 530 24.25 0.11 18.67
C ASP A 530 22.97 -0.68 19.00
N GLY A 531 22.26 -1.11 17.97
CA GLY A 531 21.06 -1.95 18.06
C GLY A 531 21.44 -3.41 18.24
N LYS A 532 21.68 -3.81 19.49
CA LYS A 532 21.96 -5.20 19.89
C LYS A 532 20.76 -6.11 19.53
N LEU A 533 20.90 -6.94 18.49
CA LEU A 533 19.97 -8.03 18.19
C LEU A 533 19.99 -9.02 19.36
N ARG A 534 18.91 -9.08 20.15
CA ARG A 534 18.73 -10.08 21.20
C ARG A 534 18.15 -11.34 20.58
N ASN A 535 18.93 -12.42 20.62
CA ASN A 535 18.47 -13.79 20.37
C ASN A 535 17.36 -14.17 21.36
N LEU A 536 16.15 -14.41 20.87
CA LEU A 536 15.07 -15.04 21.61
C LEU A 536 14.85 -16.43 21.01
N SER A 537 15.57 -17.42 21.55
CA SER A 537 15.21 -18.82 21.41
C SER A 537 14.00 -19.09 22.30
N ASP A 538 12.82 -19.27 21.73
CA ASP A 538 11.76 -19.99 22.44
C ASP A 538 10.95 -20.89 21.50
N GLY A 539 10.94 -22.17 21.87
CA GLY A 539 10.35 -23.27 21.11
C GLY A 539 8.86 -23.35 21.39
N SER A 540 8.06 -22.94 20.42
CA SER A 540 6.65 -23.29 20.33
C SER A 540 6.22 -23.21 18.87
N ASN A 541 5.44 -24.19 18.45
CA ASN A 541 5.03 -24.55 17.11
C ASN A 541 4.26 -23.40 16.39
N ARG A 542 4.93 -22.32 16.00
CA ARG A 542 4.37 -21.26 15.16
C ARG A 542 4.38 -21.76 13.72
N GLY A 543 3.19 -22.00 13.15
CA GLY A 543 3.03 -22.37 11.74
C GLY A 543 3.89 -21.46 10.86
N CYS A 544 4.69 -22.09 9.98
CA CYS A 544 5.62 -21.43 9.08
C CYS A 544 4.89 -20.35 8.26
N ARG A 545 4.95 -19.09 8.71
CA ARG A 545 4.34 -17.95 8.02
C ARG A 545 5.14 -17.73 6.75
N ARG A 546 4.55 -18.03 5.60
CA ARG A 546 5.19 -17.81 4.30
C ARG A 546 5.13 -16.32 3.93
N ASN A 547 6.25 -15.80 3.47
CA ASN A 547 6.36 -14.44 2.98
C ASN A 547 5.52 -14.25 1.71
N ARG A 548 5.11 -13.00 1.48
CA ARG A 548 4.37 -12.61 0.29
C ARG A 548 5.10 -11.51 -0.45
N ILE A 549 4.72 -11.31 -1.71
CA ILE A 549 5.35 -10.37 -2.62
C ILE A 549 5.40 -8.95 -2.03
N ALA A 550 4.36 -8.52 -1.31
CA ALA A 550 4.30 -7.19 -0.71
C ALA A 550 4.82 -7.11 0.75
N SER A 551 5.22 -8.24 1.37
CA SER A 551 5.60 -8.26 2.79
C SER A 551 6.80 -7.36 3.13
N PHE A 552 7.69 -7.13 2.16
CA PHE A 552 8.90 -6.32 2.33
C PHE A 552 8.82 -4.94 1.69
N MET A 553 7.63 -4.52 1.25
CA MET A 553 7.44 -3.22 0.61
C MET A 553 7.95 -2.11 1.54
N SER A 554 7.52 -2.07 2.81
CA SER A 554 7.92 -1.03 3.76
C SER A 554 9.44 -0.86 3.85
N GLN A 555 10.17 -1.96 4.04
CA GLN A 555 11.64 -1.95 4.14
C GLN A 555 12.28 -1.49 2.83
N ALA A 556 11.74 -1.92 1.69
CA ALA A 556 12.20 -1.48 0.38
C ALA A 556 11.97 0.04 0.18
N ARG A 557 10.85 0.60 0.64
CA ARG A 557 10.59 2.06 0.59
C ARG A 557 11.64 2.85 1.36
N ASP A 558 12.06 2.33 2.52
CA ASP A 558 13.04 2.97 3.39
C ASP A 558 14.49 2.84 2.88
N SER A 559 14.73 1.97 1.89
CA SER A 559 16.03 1.86 1.21
C SER A 559 16.30 3.02 0.22
N CYS A 560 15.26 3.74 -0.18
CA CYS A 560 15.37 4.93 -1.03
C CYS A 560 16.01 6.09 -0.26
N LYS A 561 16.80 6.91 -0.95
CA LYS A 561 17.30 8.19 -0.41
C LYS A 561 16.18 9.18 -0.17
N LEU A 562 15.12 9.12 -0.97
CA LEU A 562 13.90 9.91 -0.79
C LEU A 562 12.72 8.95 -0.48
N PRO A 563 12.56 8.50 0.79
CA PRO A 563 11.60 7.45 1.16
C PRO A 563 10.13 7.80 0.92
N MET A 564 9.81 9.09 0.75
CA MET A 564 8.47 9.56 0.41
C MET A 564 8.37 9.88 -1.07
N LEU A 565 9.24 10.73 -1.62
CA LEU A 565 9.11 11.16 -3.02
C LEU A 565 9.32 10.00 -4.01
N ILE A 566 10.24 9.08 -3.71
CA ILE A 566 10.50 7.88 -4.51
C ILE A 566 9.91 6.65 -3.83
N GLY A 567 10.24 6.43 -2.55
CA GLY A 567 9.80 5.25 -1.82
C GLY A 567 8.28 5.13 -1.67
N ALA A 568 7.50 6.22 -1.76
CA ALA A 568 6.04 6.12 -1.72
C ALA A 568 5.38 5.82 -3.08
N SER A 569 6.12 5.91 -4.19
CA SER A 569 5.58 5.68 -5.53
C SER A 569 5.24 4.20 -5.79
N PRO A 570 6.06 3.21 -5.37
CA PRO A 570 5.73 1.80 -5.52
C PRO A 570 4.48 1.37 -4.74
N VAL A 571 3.52 0.81 -5.45
CA VAL A 571 2.31 0.18 -4.93
C VAL A 571 2.13 -1.21 -5.53
N CYS A 572 1.41 -2.08 -4.82
CA CYS A 572 1.12 -3.44 -5.27
C CYS A 572 -0.36 -3.55 -5.64
N TYR A 573 -0.66 -3.85 -6.90
CA TYR A 573 -1.99 -4.21 -7.37
C TYR A 573 -2.16 -5.72 -7.35
N GLY A 574 -3.34 -6.24 -7.03
CA GLY A 574 -3.61 -7.68 -7.02
C GLY A 574 -4.07 -8.21 -5.67
N VAL A 575 -3.80 -9.49 -5.44
CA VAL A 575 -4.14 -10.18 -4.19
C VAL A 575 -2.86 -10.64 -3.49
N PRO A 576 -2.89 -10.86 -2.16
CA PRO A 576 -1.79 -11.49 -1.45
C PRO A 576 -1.21 -12.66 -2.25
N THR A 577 0.10 -12.67 -2.49
CA THR A 577 0.76 -13.69 -3.33
C THR A 577 1.98 -14.22 -2.60
N VAL A 578 1.95 -15.50 -2.27
CA VAL A 578 2.98 -16.19 -1.49
C VAL A 578 4.25 -16.37 -2.32
N ILE A 579 5.39 -16.15 -1.69
CA ILE A 579 6.70 -16.50 -2.25
C ILE A 579 6.99 -17.93 -1.80
N TRP A 580 7.16 -18.83 -2.76
CA TRP A 580 7.44 -20.24 -2.51
C TRP A 580 8.41 -20.78 -3.54
N LYS A 581 9.54 -21.33 -3.10
CA LYS A 581 10.50 -21.98 -3.99
C LYS A 581 10.09 -23.43 -4.24
N LYS A 582 9.98 -23.80 -5.52
CA LYS A 582 9.80 -25.21 -5.90
C LYS A 582 11.12 -25.92 -5.59
N SER A 583 11.07 -27.02 -4.84
CA SER A 583 12.26 -27.87 -4.69
C SER A 583 12.69 -28.37 -6.06
N PRO A 584 13.97 -28.26 -6.43
CA PRO A 584 14.43 -28.76 -7.72
C PRO A 584 14.13 -30.26 -7.80
N SER A 585 13.39 -30.64 -8.84
CA SER A 585 12.99 -32.03 -9.13
C SER A 585 14.14 -32.85 -9.68
#